data_AF-A0AAC9B1W0-F1
#
_entry.id   AF-A0AAC9B1W0-F1
#
_cell.length_a   1.000
_cell.length_b   1.000
_cell.length_c   1.000
_cell.angle_alpha   90.00
_cell.angle_beta   90.00
_cell.angle_gamma   90.00
#
_symmetry.space_group_name_H-M   'P 1'
#
loop_
_entity.id
_entity.type
_entity.pdbx_description
1 polymer ?
#
loop_
_entity_poly.entity_id
_entity_poly.type
_entity_poly.pdbx_seq_one_letter_code
_entity_poly.pdbx_strand_id
1 'polypeptide(L)' 'MGLSETQIKKFIRLINKTVISLKFYPNRFSDITSLYGFSKLTRRILIGKKYAIFYRVNKNQQIVQIGSLVQQKQVKVNF' A
#
# COMPACT_ATOMS: atom_id res chain seq x y z
N MET A 1 -13.95 -19.08 -3.84
CA MET A 1 -12.63 -19.19 -4.50
C MET A 1 -11.63 -18.29 -3.79
N GLY A 2 -10.75 -18.88 -2.98
CA GLY A 2 -9.67 -18.17 -2.26
C GLY A 2 -8.43 -17.95 -3.11
N LEU A 3 -7.37 -17.39 -2.51
CA LEU A 3 -6.04 -17.35 -3.14
C LEU A 3 -5.40 -18.73 -3.07
N SER A 4 -4.69 -19.14 -4.13
CA SER A 4 -3.87 -20.35 -4.05
C SER A 4 -2.65 -20.11 -3.16
N GLU A 5 -2.08 -21.17 -2.59
CA GLU A 5 -0.89 -21.07 -1.74
C GLU A 5 0.28 -20.38 -2.47
N THR A 6 0.48 -20.70 -3.76
CA THR A 6 1.48 -20.05 -4.61
C THR A 6 1.25 -18.54 -4.74
N GLN A 7 -0.02 -18.12 -4.86
CA GLN A 7 -0.37 -16.70 -4.92
C GLN A 7 -0.10 -16.01 -3.57
N ILE A 8 -0.44 -16.67 -2.46
CA ILE A 8 -0.17 -16.16 -1.11
C ILE A 8 1.34 -15.94 -0.92
N LYS A 9 2.16 -16.96 -1.20
CA LYS A 9 3.63 -16.88 -1.11
C LYS A 9 4.19 -15.73 -1.96
N LYS A 10 3.69 -15.58 -3.21
CA LYS A 10 4.07 -14.49 -4.10
C LYS A 10 3.71 -13.12 -3.53
N PHE A 11 2.52 -12.98 -2.95
CA PHE A 11 2.07 -11.71 -2.36
C PHE A 11 2.87 -11.35 -1.12
N ILE A 12 3.12 -12.30 -0.21
CA ILE A 12 3.98 -12.08 0.97
C ILE A 12 5.37 -11.59 0.53
N ARG A 13 5.99 -12.27 -0.44
CA ARG A 13 7.31 -11.86 -0.96
C ARG A 13 7.29 -10.44 -1.53
N LEU A 14 6.24 -10.09 -2.28
CA LEU A 14 6.11 -8.76 -2.85
C LEU A 14 5.90 -7.70 -1.76
N ILE A 15 5.02 -7.94 -0.79
CA ILE A 15 4.80 -7.05 0.37
C ILE A 15 6.13 -6.81 1.09
N ASN A 16 6.85 -7.87 1.47
CA ASN A 16 8.12 -7.75 2.20
C ASN A 16 9.16 -6.94 1.42
N LYS A 17 9.37 -7.27 0.13
CA LYS A 17 10.32 -6.53 -0.73
C LYS A 17 9.96 -5.06 -0.81
N THR A 18 8.67 -4.76 -0.93
CA THR A 18 8.21 -3.39 -1.12
C THR A 18 8.35 -2.57 0.15
N VAL A 19 7.90 -3.12 1.29
CA VAL A 19 8.01 -2.47 2.61
C VAL A 19 9.47 -2.20 2.98
N ILE A 20 10.38 -3.16 2.77
CA ILE A 20 11.81 -2.95 2.99
C ILE A 20 12.35 -1.81 2.13
N SER A 21 11.92 -1.72 0.87
CA SER A 21 12.38 -0.66 -0.03
C SER A 21 11.95 0.75 0.39
N LEU A 22 10.90 0.89 1.21
CA LEU A 22 10.42 2.19 1.69
C LEU A 22 11.41 2.86 2.65
N LYS A 23 12.34 2.10 3.25
CA LYS A 23 13.44 2.66 4.07
C LYS A 23 14.34 3.60 3.25
N PHE A 24 14.56 3.25 1.98
CA PHE A 24 15.46 4.00 1.10
C PHE A 24 14.69 4.93 0.15
N TYR A 25 13.50 4.49 -0.29
CA TYR A 25 12.72 5.19 -1.31
C TYR A 25 11.26 5.36 -0.87
N PRO A 26 10.98 6.12 0.20
CA PRO A 26 9.65 6.23 0.78
C PRO A 26 8.63 6.91 -0.14
N ASN A 27 9.07 7.71 -1.11
CA ASN A 27 8.21 8.49 -2.00
C ASN A 27 8.04 7.90 -3.41
N ARG A 28 8.54 6.67 -3.67
CA ARG A 28 8.57 6.08 -5.02
C ARG A 28 7.20 5.65 -5.58
N PHE A 29 6.20 5.50 -4.73
CA PHE A 29 4.87 5.04 -5.12
C PHE A 29 3.92 6.21 -5.37
N SER A 30 2.95 5.97 -6.25
CA SER A 30 1.96 6.96 -6.67
C SER A 30 1.22 7.57 -5.49
N ASP A 31 1.10 8.89 -5.54
CA ASP A 31 0.18 9.65 -4.72
C ASP A 31 -1.27 9.35 -5.16
N ILE A 32 -2.13 9.06 -4.20
CA ILE A 32 -3.55 8.78 -4.39
C ILE A 32 -4.42 9.70 -3.53
N THR A 33 -3.85 10.76 -2.96
CA THR A 33 -4.54 11.70 -2.08
C THR A 33 -5.77 12.28 -2.75
N SER A 34 -5.61 12.90 -3.92
CA SER A 34 -6.73 13.50 -4.65
C SER A 34 -7.71 12.47 -5.19
N LEU A 35 -7.22 11.26 -5.54
CA LEU A 35 -8.06 10.20 -6.09
C LEU A 35 -9.13 9.71 -5.10
N TYR A 36 -8.83 9.78 -3.80
CA TYR A 36 -9.73 9.29 -2.74
C TYR A 36 -10.11 10.38 -1.72
N GLY A 37 -9.82 11.65 -2.00
CA GLY A 37 -10.19 12.77 -1.12
C GLY A 37 -9.49 12.76 0.25
N PHE A 38 -8.28 12.21 0.35
CA PHE A 38 -7.57 12.18 1.63
C PHE A 38 -7.12 13.58 2.05
N SER A 39 -7.25 13.91 3.33
CA SER A 39 -6.72 15.17 3.90
C SER A 39 -5.20 15.18 4.08
N LYS A 40 -4.52 14.03 3.93
CA LYS A 40 -3.07 13.86 4.09
C LYS A 40 -2.47 13.13 2.89
N LEU A 41 -1.22 13.45 2.55
CA LEU A 41 -0.47 12.79 1.48
C LEU A 41 -0.43 11.28 1.70
N THR A 42 -1.07 10.53 0.82
CA THR A 42 -1.31 9.09 0.94
C THR A 42 -0.87 8.42 -0.35
N ARG A 43 -0.02 7.41 -0.22
CA ARG A 43 0.57 6.69 -1.34
C ARG A 43 0.08 5.25 -1.37
N ARG A 44 0.14 4.63 -2.55
CA ARG A 44 -0.39 3.28 -2.78
C ARG A 44 0.65 2.31 -3.34
N ILE A 45 0.77 1.17 -2.69
CA ILE A 45 1.48 0.00 -3.21
C ILE A 45 0.46 -0.98 -3.76
N LEU A 46 0.63 -1.46 -5.00
CA LEU A 46 -0.23 -2.48 -5.59
C LEU A 46 0.35 -3.89 -5.35
N ILE A 47 -0.48 -4.78 -4.82
CA ILE A 47 -0.13 -6.19 -4.60
C ILE A 47 -0.94 -7.05 -5.60
N GLY A 48 -0.30 -7.36 -6.72
CA GLY A 48 -0.96 -7.99 -7.86
C GLY A 48 -2.10 -7.13 -8.42
N LYS A 49 -3.13 -7.76 -8.98
CA LYS A 49 -4.32 -7.09 -9.54
C LYS A 49 -5.47 -6.90 -8.54
N LYS A 50 -5.34 -7.43 -7.32
CA LYS A 50 -6.48 -7.56 -6.38
C LYS A 50 -6.34 -6.71 -5.14
N TYR A 51 -5.13 -6.46 -4.64
CA TYR A 51 -4.94 -5.79 -3.35
C TYR A 51 -4.05 -4.57 -3.47
N ALA A 52 -4.16 -3.68 -2.50
CA ALA A 52 -3.30 -2.53 -2.34
C ALA A 52 -3.01 -2.25 -0.87
N ILE A 53 -1.85 -1.66 -0.58
CA ILE A 53 -1.50 -1.13 0.73
C ILE A 53 -1.45 0.39 0.59
N PHE A 54 -2.16 1.08 1.47
CA PHE A 54 -2.03 2.53 1.60
C PHE A 54 -1.01 2.85 2.69
N TYR A 55 -0.19 3.87 2.46
CA TYR A 55 0.81 4.28 3.43
C TYR A 55 1.06 5.77 3.37
N ARG A 56 1.65 6.31 4.43
CA ARG A 56 2.03 7.72 4.55
C ARG A 56 3.48 7.83 5.00
N VAL A 57 4.14 8.91 4.59
CA VAL A 57 5.50 9.23 5.00
C VAL A 57 5.42 10.39 5.96
N ASN A 58 5.79 10.18 7.23
CA ASN A 58 5.95 11.27 8.17
C ASN A 58 7.40 11.72 8.16
N LYS A 59 7.66 12.84 7.48
CA LYS A 59 9.02 13.39 7.34
C LYS A 59 9.61 13.85 8.68
N ASN A 60 8.78 14.39 9.57
CA ASN A 60 9.23 14.94 10.85
C ASN A 60 9.75 13.85 11.78
N GLN A 61 9.07 12.71 11.78
CA GLN A 61 9.44 11.55 12.61
C GLN A 61 10.35 10.56 11.86
N GLN A 62 10.66 10.80 10.59
CA GLN A 62 11.39 9.88 9.71
C GLN A 62 10.80 8.45 9.68
N ILE A 63 9.47 8.34 9.78
CA ILE A 63 8.76 7.06 9.77
C ILE A 63 7.86 6.90 8.54
N VAL A 64 7.63 5.64 8.18
CA VAL A 64 6.64 5.25 7.19
C VAL A 64 5.50 4.54 7.92
N GLN A 65 4.30 5.11 7.85
CA GLN A 65 3.10 4.55 8.45
C GLN A 65 2.40 3.65 7.42
N ILE A 66 2.35 2.36 7.71
CA ILE A 66 1.68 1.36 6.87
C ILE A 66 0.21 1.26 7.33
N GLY A 67 -0.72 1.54 6.42
CA GLY A 67 -2.15 1.37 6.64
C GLY A 67 -2.65 0.00 6.21
N SER A 68 -3.98 -0.15 6.16
CA SER A 68 -4.65 -1.40 5.86
C SER A 68 -4.36 -1.95 4.45
N LEU A 69 -4.33 -3.28 4.34
CA LEU A 69 -4.40 -3.99 3.07
C LEU A 69 -5.84 -3.99 2.58
N VAL A 70 -6.11 -3.33 1.45
CA VAL A 70 -7.45 -3.17 0.88
C VAL A 70 -7.60 -3.98 -0.41
N GLN A 71 -8.80 -4.49 -0.67
CA GLN A 71 -9.13 -5.12 -1.94
C GLN A 71 -9.53 -4.05 -2.96
N GLN A 72 -8.85 -3.98 -4.11
CA GLN A 72 -8.99 -2.90 -5.10
C GLN A 72 -10.42 -2.73 -5.63
N LYS A 73 -11.14 -3.83 -5.87
CA LYS A 73 -12.53 -3.79 -6.37
C LYS A 73 -13.55 -3.30 -5.33
N GLN A 74 -13.18 -3.28 -4.05
CA GLN A 74 -14.06 -2.90 -2.94
C GLN A 74 -13.67 -1.57 -2.30
N VAL A 75 -12.81 -0.77 -2.94
CA VAL A 75 -12.43 0.54 -2.43
C VAL A 75 -13.59 1.54 -2.65
N LYS A 76 -14.68 1.36 -1.89
CA LYS A 76 -15.56 2.45 -1.46
C LYS A 76 -14.91 3.00 -0.19
N VAL A 77 -14.13 4.07 -0.34
CA VAL A 77 -13.42 4.67 0.80
C VAL A 77 -14.45 5.41 1.66
N ASN A 78 -15.03 4.73 2.65
CA ASN A 78 -15.58 5.40 3.82
C ASN A 78 -14.55 5.22 4.94
N PHE A 79 -13.89 6.31 5.33
CA PHE A 79 -13.17 6.43 6.59
C PHE A 79 -13.99 7.32 7.51
#